data_AF-A0AAQ3NX38-F1
#
_entry.id   AF-A0AAQ3NX38-F1
#
_cell.length_a   1.000
_cell.length_b   1.000
_cell.length_c   1.000
_cell.angle_alpha   90.00
_cell.angle_beta   90.00
_cell.angle_gamma   90.00
#
_symmetry.space_group_name_H-M   'P 1'
#
loop_
_entity.id
_entity.type
_entity.pdbx_description
1 polymer ?
#
loop_
_entity_poly.entity_id
_entity_poly.type
_entity_poly.pdbx_seq_one_letter_code
_entity_poly.pdbx_strand_id
1 'polypeptide(L)'
;MPLSKYRVRNEYSLADPELYRAADKDDPEALLEAVAMAGLVGLLRQLGDLAEFAAEIFHDLHEEVMVTAARGHGLMARVKQLEAEVPSLEKAFFSQTHHSSFYTNGDYISCFLRSVLKMVIVILHD
;
A
#
# COMPACT_ATOMS: atom_id res chain seq x y z
N MET A 1 3.23 12.87 4.18
CA MET A 1 3.71 13.44 5.46
C MET A 1 5.13 13.99 5.28
N PRO A 2 5.55 15.08 5.97
CA PRO A 2 6.91 15.58 5.79
C PRO A 2 7.87 14.71 6.62
N LEU A 3 8.80 14.05 5.93
CA LEU A 3 9.89 13.21 6.46
C LEU A 3 10.90 13.98 7.35
N SER A 4 10.63 15.24 7.66
CA SER A 4 11.55 16.18 8.32
C SER A 4 11.72 15.97 9.83
N LYS A 5 11.07 14.96 10.43
CA LYS A 5 11.11 14.72 11.89
C LYS A 5 12.22 13.78 12.35
N TYR A 6 12.85 13.00 11.45
CA TYR A 6 13.83 12.00 11.84
C TYR A 6 15.25 12.55 11.70
N ARG A 7 15.80 13.05 12.81
CA ARG A 7 17.18 13.55 12.88
C ARG A 7 18.08 12.43 13.37
N VAL A 8 18.91 11.87 12.47
CA VAL A 8 19.88 10.82 12.81
C VAL A 8 20.80 11.34 13.92
N ARG A 9 20.77 10.68 15.08
CA ARG A 9 21.65 10.98 16.22
C ARG A 9 22.91 10.12 16.13
N ASN A 10 24.04 10.62 16.61
CA ASN A 10 25.30 9.88 16.63
C ASN A 10 25.20 8.64 17.55
N GLU A 11 25.64 7.47 17.07
CA GLU A 11 25.63 6.18 17.79
C GLU A 11 26.28 6.28 19.18
N TYR A 12 27.46 6.91 19.25
CA TYR A 12 28.20 7.10 20.50
C TYR A 12 27.48 8.01 21.50
N SER A 13 26.57 8.87 21.05
CA SER A 13 25.73 9.72 21.91
C SER A 13 24.42 9.05 22.34
N LEU A 14 24.09 7.91 21.74
CA LEU A 14 22.90 7.11 22.04
C LEU A 14 23.20 5.99 23.04
N ALA A 15 24.48 5.62 23.17
CA ALA A 15 24.97 4.76 24.21
C ALA A 15 25.10 5.49 25.55
N ASP A 16 25.08 4.76 26.65
CA ASP A 16 25.32 5.32 27.98
C ASP A 16 26.76 5.89 28.05
N PRO A 17 26.93 7.21 28.24
CA PRO A 17 28.25 7.83 28.35
C PRO A 17 29.11 7.25 29.48
N GLU A 18 28.47 6.65 30.49
CA GLU A 18 29.17 6.06 31.64
C GLU A 18 29.92 4.77 31.27
N LEU A 19 29.56 4.09 30.18
CA LEU A 19 30.31 2.93 29.69
C LEU A 19 31.74 3.30 29.29
N TYR A 20 31.93 4.46 28.67
CA TYR A 20 33.26 4.98 28.33
C TYR A 20 33.95 5.60 29.55
N ARG A 21 33.22 6.23 30.48
CA ARG A 21 33.81 6.88 31.65
C ARG A 21 34.27 5.91 32.74
N ALA A 22 33.62 4.76 32.85
CA ALA A 22 33.94 3.73 33.83
C ALA A 22 35.17 2.89 33.44
N ALA A 23 35.61 2.97 32.19
CA ALA A 23 36.81 2.27 31.72
C ALA A 23 38.08 2.88 32.32
N ASP A 24 39.00 2.01 32.75
CA ASP A 24 40.33 2.44 33.14
C ASP A 24 41.06 2.98 31.90
N LYS A 25 41.52 4.23 31.97
CA LYS A 25 42.14 4.90 30.82
C LYS A 25 43.61 4.53 30.63
N ASP A 26 44.22 3.93 31.64
CA ASP A 26 45.59 3.47 31.59
C ASP A 26 45.69 2.02 31.08
N ASP A 27 44.54 1.34 30.92
CA ASP A 27 44.40 0.03 30.28
C ASP A 27 43.80 0.15 28.87
N PRO A 28 44.62 -0.03 27.80
CA PRO A 28 44.14 0.09 26.43
C PRO A 28 43.10 -0.98 26.04
N GLU A 29 43.10 -2.14 26.71
CA GLU A 29 42.12 -3.21 26.43
C GLU A 29 40.75 -2.84 27.00
N ALA A 30 40.70 -2.42 28.26
CA ALA A 30 39.48 -1.92 28.90
C ALA A 30 38.87 -0.73 28.15
N LEU A 31 39.70 0.19 27.63
CA LEU A 31 39.25 1.30 26.79
C LEU A 31 38.58 0.83 25.49
N LEU A 32 39.19 -0.12 24.78
CA LEU A 32 38.66 -0.61 23.51
C LEU A 32 37.35 -1.38 23.70
N GLU A 33 37.25 -2.19 24.76
CA GLU A 33 36.02 -2.91 25.10
C GLU A 33 34.86 -1.96 25.39
N ALA A 34 35.11 -0.91 26.19
CA ALA A 34 34.12 0.10 26.52
C ALA A 34 33.61 0.87 25.29
N VAL A 35 34.51 1.25 24.38
CA VAL A 35 34.14 1.93 23.13
C VAL A 35 33.35 0.99 22.21
N ALA A 36 33.76 -0.27 22.09
CA ALA A 36 33.06 -1.26 21.27
C ALA A 36 31.65 -1.53 21.80
N MET A 37 31.49 -1.69 23.11
CA MET A 37 30.18 -1.85 23.75
C MET A 37 29.29 -0.63 23.55
N ALA A 38 29.82 0.58 23.77
CA ALA A 38 29.07 1.81 23.53
C ALA A 38 28.62 1.92 22.05
N GLY A 39 29.53 1.68 21.10
CA GLY A 39 29.19 1.68 19.68
C GLY A 39 28.10 0.68 19.32
N LEU A 40 28.21 -0.56 19.80
CA LEU A 40 27.21 -1.61 19.54
C LEU A 40 25.82 -1.25 20.11
N VAL A 41 25.76 -0.75 21.35
CA VAL A 41 24.50 -0.33 21.98
C VAL A 41 23.88 0.85 21.22
N GLY A 42 24.70 1.81 20.79
CA GLY A 42 24.28 2.95 19.97
C GLY A 42 23.66 2.51 18.65
N LEU A 43 24.30 1.58 17.94
CA LEU A 43 23.79 0.98 16.71
C LEU A 43 22.46 0.25 16.90
N LEU A 44 22.37 -0.60 17.93
CA LEU A 44 21.12 -1.32 18.24
C LEU A 44 19.96 -0.36 18.50
N ARG A 45 20.23 0.77 19.16
CA ARG A 45 19.21 1.79 19.41
C ARG A 45 18.77 2.51 18.13
N GLN A 46 19.71 2.87 17.26
CA GLN A 46 19.36 3.44 15.95
C GLN A 46 18.54 2.47 15.09
N LEU A 47 18.88 1.17 15.13
CA LEU A 47 18.08 0.15 14.44
C LEU A 47 16.67 0.04 15.05
N GLY A 48 16.53 0.19 16.36
CA GLY A 48 15.23 0.29 17.03
C GLY A 48 14.41 1.50 16.54
N ASP A 49 15.01 2.69 16.54
CA ASP A 49 14.37 3.93 16.06
C ASP A 49 13.97 3.80 14.56
N LEU A 50 14.82 3.16 13.74
CA LEU A 50 14.53 2.89 12.32
C LEU A 50 13.38 1.89 12.15
N ALA A 51 13.33 0.85 12.98
CA ALA A 51 12.26 -0.13 12.95
C ALA A 51 10.91 0.49 13.34
N GLU A 52 10.90 1.38 14.35
CA GLU A 52 9.71 2.14 14.74
C GLU A 52 9.24 3.05 13.59
N PHE A 53 10.15 3.78 12.95
CA PHE A 53 9.83 4.59 11.77
C PHE A 53 9.25 3.76 10.62
N ALA A 54 9.85 2.61 10.32
CA ALA A 54 9.34 1.71 9.28
C ALA A 54 7.95 1.20 9.65
N ALA A 55 7.71 0.84 10.91
CA ALA A 55 6.40 0.39 11.38
C ALA A 55 5.33 1.47 11.21
N GLU A 56 5.63 2.73 11.52
CA GLU A 56 4.71 3.86 11.30
C GLU A 56 4.33 3.99 9.82
N ILE A 57 5.33 4.03 8.92
CA ILE A 57 5.07 4.15 7.47
C ILE A 57 4.26 2.97 6.94
N PHE A 58 4.65 1.74 7.29
CA PHE A 58 3.99 0.56 6.78
C PHE A 58 2.60 0.36 7.37
N HIS A 59 2.34 0.83 8.59
CA HIS A 59 1.00 0.79 9.18
C HIS A 59 0.03 1.68 8.39
N ASP A 60 0.37 2.95 8.17
CA ASP A 60 -0.48 3.89 7.42
C ASP A 60 -0.74 3.39 5.99
N LEU A 61 0.31 2.89 5.33
CA LEU A 61 0.20 2.33 3.99
C LEU A 61 -0.70 1.07 3.98
N HIS A 62 -0.56 0.20 4.98
CA HIS A 62 -1.36 -1.01 5.09
C HIS A 62 -2.85 -0.70 5.21
N GLU A 63 -3.21 0.27 6.06
CA GLU A 63 -4.61 0.72 6.20
C GLU A 63 -5.17 1.24 4.87
N GLU A 64 -4.41 2.08 4.15
CA GLU A 64 -4.84 2.62 2.85
C GLU A 64 -5.02 1.50 1.80
N VAL A 65 -4.08 0.56 1.74
CA VAL A 65 -4.15 -0.60 0.85
C VAL A 65 -5.35 -1.48 1.19
N MET A 66 -5.60 -1.75 2.46
CA MET A 66 -6.74 -2.57 2.90
C MET A 66 -8.08 -1.91 2.57
N VAL A 67 -8.23 -0.60 2.80
CA VAL A 67 -9.43 0.16 2.41
C VAL A 67 -9.63 0.12 0.89
N THR A 68 -8.56 0.30 0.12
CA THR A 68 -8.62 0.28 -1.34
C THR A 68 -8.98 -1.11 -1.86
N ALA A 69 -8.41 -2.17 -1.31
CA ALA A 69 -8.71 -3.55 -1.67
C ALA A 69 -10.16 -3.91 -1.37
N ALA A 70 -10.68 -3.54 -0.19
CA ALA A 70 -12.08 -3.77 0.17
C ALA A 70 -13.05 -3.06 -0.79
N ARG A 71 -12.74 -1.81 -1.16
CA ARG A 71 -13.51 -1.06 -2.16
C ARG A 71 -13.43 -1.71 -3.54
N GLY A 72 -12.24 -2.12 -3.96
CA GLY A 72 -12.02 -2.85 -5.23
C GLY A 72 -12.82 -4.14 -5.29
N HIS A 73 -12.84 -4.90 -4.20
CA HIS A 73 -13.65 -6.11 -4.09
C HIS A 73 -15.16 -5.82 -4.22
N GLY A 74 -15.65 -4.78 -3.55
CA GLY A 74 -17.05 -4.35 -3.67
C GLY A 74 -17.43 -3.91 -5.08
N LEU A 75 -16.55 -3.17 -5.77
CA LEU A 75 -16.75 -2.81 -7.18
C LEU A 75 -16.78 -4.05 -8.07
N MET A 76 -15.86 -4.99 -7.88
CA MET A 76 -15.79 -6.24 -8.64
C MET A 76 -17.07 -7.07 -8.46
N ALA A 77 -17.59 -7.19 -7.24
CA ALA A 77 -18.84 -7.90 -6.97
C ALA A 77 -20.02 -7.28 -7.75
N ARG A 78 -20.11 -5.95 -7.77
CA ARG A 78 -21.15 -5.21 -8.51
C ARG A 78 -20.98 -5.33 -10.02
N VAL A 79 -19.76 -5.34 -10.54
CA VAL A 79 -19.49 -5.56 -11.97
C VAL A 79 -19.95 -6.95 -12.38
N LYS A 80 -19.66 -7.99 -11.58
CA LYS A 80 -20.14 -9.36 -11.84
C LYS A 80 -21.67 -9.45 -11.82
N GLN A 81 -22.32 -8.74 -10.90
CA GLN A 81 -23.78 -8.67 -10.88
C GLN A 81 -24.33 -8.03 -12.16
N LEU A 82 -23.79 -6.86 -12.55
CA LEU A 82 -24.21 -6.19 -13.78
C LEU A 82 -23.97 -7.07 -15.01
N GLU A 83 -22.83 -7.75 -15.10
CA GLU A 83 -22.52 -8.68 -16.19
C GLU A 83 -23.56 -9.82 -16.30
N ALA A 84 -24.08 -10.31 -15.16
CA ALA A 84 -25.12 -11.33 -15.15
C ALA A 84 -26.51 -10.79 -15.57
N GLU A 85 -26.79 -9.51 -15.31
CA GLU A 85 -28.08 -8.88 -15.63
C GLU A 85 -28.18 -8.45 -17.11
N VAL A 86 -27.07 -8.04 -17.72
CA VAL A 86 -27.00 -7.56 -19.13
C VAL A 86 -27.68 -8.50 -20.14
N PRO A 87 -27.45 -9.83 -20.15
CA PRO A 87 -28.08 -10.73 -21.11
C PRO A 87 -29.61 -10.76 -21.05
N SER A 88 -30.19 -10.57 -19.87
CA SER A 88 -31.65 -10.51 -19.70
C SER A 88 -32.21 -9.19 -20.24
N LEU A 89 -31.49 -8.09 -20.02
CA LEU A 89 -31.82 -6.77 -20.53
C LEU A 89 -31.77 -6.75 -22.06
N GLU A 90 -30.71 -7.30 -22.66
CA GLU A 90 -30.57 -7.44 -24.12
C GLU A 90 -31.80 -8.16 -24.71
N LYS A 91 -32.17 -9.32 -24.15
CA LYS A 91 -33.34 -10.08 -24.62
C LYS A 91 -34.65 -9.30 -24.50
N ALA A 92 -34.85 -8.57 -23.40
CA ALA A 92 -36.04 -7.74 -23.21
C ALA A 92 -36.12 -6.61 -24.24
N PHE A 93 -35.00 -5.92 -24.51
CA PHE A 93 -34.92 -4.90 -25.55
C PHE A 93 -35.22 -5.46 -26.94
N PHE A 94 -34.58 -6.57 -27.32
CA PHE A 94 -34.81 -7.21 -28.63
C PHE A 94 -36.27 -7.69 -28.80
N SER A 95 -36.92 -8.12 -27.71
CA SER A 95 -38.32 -8.54 -27.74
C SER A 95 -39.33 -7.40 -27.88
N GLN A 96 -38.99 -6.18 -27.43
CA GLN A 96 -39.86 -5.00 -27.53
C GLN A 96 -39.72 -4.25 -28.86
N THR A 97 -38.56 -4.34 -29.52
CA THR A 97 -38.28 -3.66 -30.79
C THR A 97 -38.89 -4.41 -31.99
N HIS A 98 -40.22 -4.55 -32.02
CA HIS A 98 -40.94 -5.07 -33.19
C HIS A 98 -41.88 -4.06 -33.86
N HIS A 99 -41.75 -2.76 -33.55
CA HIS A 99 -42.46 -1.69 -34.23
C HIS A 99 -41.51 -0.56 -34.65
N SER A 100 -40.88 -0.79 -35.81
CA SER A 100 -40.37 0.17 -36.80
C SER A 100 -39.48 1.35 -36.36
N SER A 101 -38.30 1.43 -37.00
CA SER A 101 -37.46 2.62 -37.30
C SER A 101 -36.21 2.94 -36.48
N PHE A 102 -35.83 2.18 -35.45
CA PHE A 102 -34.61 2.46 -34.65
C PHE A 102 -33.37 1.61 -35.00
N TYR A 103 -33.41 0.87 -36.11
CA TYR A 103 -32.43 -0.18 -36.44
C TYR A 103 -31.01 0.29 -36.80
N THR A 104 -30.76 1.59 -36.92
CA THR A 104 -29.39 2.09 -37.08
C THR A 104 -28.72 2.51 -35.77
N ASN A 105 -29.44 2.70 -34.66
CA ASN A 105 -28.87 3.18 -33.39
C ASN A 105 -28.77 2.10 -32.28
N GLY A 106 -29.56 1.03 -32.36
CA GLY A 106 -29.56 -0.05 -31.35
C GLY A 106 -28.29 -0.90 -31.32
N ASP A 107 -27.71 -1.18 -32.50
CA ASP A 107 -26.46 -1.94 -32.61
C ASP A 107 -25.25 -1.18 -32.06
N TYR A 108 -25.23 0.15 -32.16
CA TYR A 108 -24.18 0.97 -31.56
C TYR A 108 -24.24 0.95 -30.03
N ILE A 109 -25.43 1.01 -29.43
CA ILE A 109 -25.59 1.01 -27.97
C ILE A 109 -25.21 -0.37 -27.40
N SER A 110 -25.62 -1.45 -28.07
CA SER A 110 -25.22 -2.82 -27.71
C SER A 110 -23.70 -3.02 -27.81
N CYS A 111 -23.09 -2.68 -28.96
CA CYS A 111 -21.63 -2.74 -29.12
C CYS A 111 -20.88 -1.83 -28.13
N PHE A 112 -21.43 -0.65 -27.82
CA PHE A 112 -20.83 0.29 -26.87
C PHE A 112 -20.88 -0.26 -25.44
N LEU A 113 -22.01 -0.78 -24.98
CA LEU A 113 -22.10 -1.43 -23.66
C LEU A 113 -21.10 -2.59 -23.56
N ARG A 114 -21.00 -3.41 -24.61
CA ARG A 114 -20.09 -4.57 -24.64
C ARG A 114 -18.61 -4.16 -24.63
N SER A 115 -18.25 -3.10 -25.35
CA SER A 115 -16.90 -2.55 -25.35
C SER A 115 -16.54 -1.88 -24.03
N VAL A 116 -17.46 -1.12 -23.43
CA VAL A 116 -17.25 -0.47 -22.14
C VAL A 116 -17.11 -1.50 -21.03
N LEU A 117 -17.95 -2.54 -21.00
CA LEU A 117 -17.85 -3.61 -20.01
C LEU A 117 -16.54 -4.38 -20.14
N LYS A 118 -16.11 -4.71 -21.37
CA LYS A 118 -14.79 -5.34 -21.61
C LYS A 118 -13.62 -4.46 -21.20
N MET A 119 -13.68 -3.16 -21.49
CA MET A 119 -12.63 -2.22 -21.08
C MET A 119 -12.53 -2.11 -19.56
N VAL A 120 -13.66 -2.05 -18.86
CA VAL A 120 -13.69 -2.04 -17.38
C VAL A 120 -13.12 -3.35 -16.81
N ILE A 121 -13.43 -4.50 -17.40
CA ILE A 121 -12.89 -5.81 -16.97
C ILE A 121 -11.38 -5.88 -17.19
N VAL A 122 -10.87 -5.40 -18.32
CA VAL A 122 -9.41 -5.38 -18.60
C VAL A 122 -8.67 -4.47 -17.61
N ILE A 123 -9.23 -3.30 -17.28
CA ILE A 123 -8.63 -2.36 -16.32
C ILE A 123 -8.64 -2.90 -14.87
N LEU A 124 -9.52 -3.86 -14.56
CA LEU A 124 -9.66 -4.44 -13.21
C LEU A 124 -8.95 -5.80 -13.04
N HIS A 125 -8.29 -6.32 -14.08
CA HIS A 125 -7.61 -7.63 -14.08
C HIS A 125 -6.09 -7.55 -14.25
N ASP A 126 -5.53 -6.34 -14.44
CA ASP A 126 -4.09 -6.03 -14.31
C ASP A 126 -3.84 -5.20 -13.04
#